data_AF-A0A5N8YSC9-F1
#
_entry.id   AF-A0A5N8YSC9-F1
#
_cell.length_a   1.000
_cell.length_b   1.000
_cell.length_c   1.000
_cell.angle_alpha   90.00
_cell.angle_beta   90.00
_cell.angle_gamma   90.00
#
_symmetry.space_group_name_H-M   'P 1'
#
loop_
_entity.id
_entity.type
_entity.pdbx_description
1 polymer ?
#
loop_
_entity_poly.entity_id
_entity_poly.type
_entity_poly.pdbx_seq_one_letter_code
_entity_poly.pdbx_strand_id
1 'polypeptide(L)'
;MAENGYWIVGSPDDCIEGINQLARESGGFGGFLVQTVDWAPRETILKSYELIARYVMPQFQGSVRSIEASNQWAKDRMESLLAGRVKGIETAKSDYAESKKE
;
A
#
# COMPACT_ATOMS: atom_id res chain seq x y z
N MET A 1 14.17 -15.52 1.52
CA MET A 1 14.05 -17.00 1.52
C MET A 1 15.16 -17.56 2.39
N ALA A 2 14.88 -18.50 3.30
CA ALA A 2 15.93 -19.18 4.07
C ALA A 2 16.86 -20.00 3.16
N GLU A 3 18.08 -20.34 3.60
CA GLU A 3 19.15 -20.98 2.79
C GLU A 3 18.72 -22.22 1.99
N ASN A 4 17.68 -22.94 2.42
CA ASN A 4 17.20 -24.14 1.74
C ASN A 4 16.00 -23.88 0.80
N GLY A 5 15.53 -22.64 0.64
CA GLY A 5 14.44 -22.26 -0.28
C GLY A 5 13.02 -22.65 0.13
N TYR A 6 12.85 -23.39 1.24
CA TYR A 6 11.54 -23.88 1.67
C TYR A 6 10.70 -22.87 2.48
N TRP A 7 11.34 -21.85 3.08
CA TRP A 7 10.67 -20.96 4.04
C TRP A 7 10.91 -19.49 3.73
N ILE A 8 9.86 -18.70 3.91
CA ILE A 8 9.89 -17.24 3.92
C ILE A 8 9.93 -16.81 5.39
N VAL A 9 11.05 -16.23 5.82
CA VAL A 9 11.27 -15.78 7.20
C VAL A 9 11.76 -14.35 7.15
N GLY A 10 11.08 -13.44 7.85
CA GLY A 10 11.45 -12.02 7.88
C GLY A 10 10.26 -11.10 8.14
N SER A 11 10.41 -9.87 7.66
CA SER A 11 9.42 -8.80 7.67
C SER A 11 8.29 -9.02 6.62
N PRO A 12 7.23 -8.22 6.63
CA PRO A 12 6.23 -8.23 5.56
C PRO A 12 6.83 -8.00 4.17
N ASP A 13 7.86 -7.16 4.04
CA ASP A 13 8.53 -6.88 2.77
C ASP A 13 9.28 -8.11 2.26
N ASP A 14 10.00 -8.81 3.14
CA ASP A 14 10.65 -10.09 2.81
C ASP A 14 9.62 -11.14 2.34
N CYS A 15 8.40 -11.09 2.91
CA CYS A 15 7.31 -11.96 2.51
C CYS A 15 6.77 -11.62 1.12
N ILE A 16 6.58 -10.34 0.82
CA ILE A 16 6.18 -9.86 -0.50
C ILE A 16 7.22 -10.27 -1.56
N GLU A 17 8.51 -10.06 -1.28
CA GLU A 17 9.59 -10.45 -2.17
C GLU A 17 9.64 -11.97 -2.39
N GLY A 18 9.48 -12.74 -1.31
CA GLY A 18 9.45 -14.21 -1.37
C GLY A 18 8.30 -14.75 -2.23
N ILE A 19 7.09 -14.22 -2.07
CA ILE A 19 5.93 -14.62 -2.89
C ILE A 19 6.16 -14.26 -4.37
N ASN A 20 6.72 -13.07 -4.65
CA ASN A 20 7.07 -12.69 -6.01
C ASN A 20 8.16 -13.60 -6.61
N GLN A 21 9.14 -14.02 -5.82
CA GLN A 21 10.16 -14.96 -6.27
C GLN A 21 9.53 -16.32 -6.62
N LEU A 22 8.66 -16.85 -5.77
CA LEU A 22 7.92 -18.09 -6.06
C LEU A 22 7.13 -17.99 -7.35
N ALA A 23 6.44 -16.85 -7.57
CA ALA A 23 5.65 -16.66 -8.78
C ALA A 23 6.53 -16.62 -10.04
N ARG A 24 7.73 -16.04 -9.95
CA ARG A 24 8.70 -16.05 -11.06
C ARG A 24 9.21 -17.45 -11.35
N GLU A 25 9.56 -18.21 -10.31
CA GLU A 25 10.12 -19.56 -10.44
C GLU A 25 9.08 -20.57 -10.95
N SER A 26 7.82 -20.45 -10.54
CA SER A 26 6.75 -21.36 -10.94
C SER A 26 6.12 -21.01 -12.30
N GLY A 27 6.44 -19.84 -12.88
CA GLY A 27 5.70 -19.28 -14.02
C GLY A 27 4.31 -18.74 -13.65
N GLY A 28 4.05 -18.54 -12.35
CA GLY A 28 2.79 -18.08 -11.78
C GLY A 28 2.01 -19.18 -11.05
N PHE A 29 1.09 -18.76 -10.18
CA PHE A 29 0.16 -19.65 -9.47
C PHE A 29 -1.19 -18.95 -9.26
N GLY A 30 -2.28 -19.73 -9.21
CA GLY A 30 -3.64 -19.20 -9.04
C GLY A 30 -4.04 -18.95 -7.58
N GLY A 31 -3.29 -19.49 -6.62
CA GLY A 31 -3.57 -19.33 -5.20
C GLY A 31 -2.33 -19.59 -4.35
N PHE A 32 -2.28 -18.94 -3.20
CA PHE A 32 -1.21 -19.07 -2.22
C PHE A 32 -1.81 -19.54 -0.90
N LEU A 33 -1.38 -20.70 -0.41
CA LEU A 33 -1.82 -21.27 0.85
C LEU A 33 -0.72 -21.16 1.89
N VAL A 34 -1.03 -20.60 3.05
CA VAL A 34 -0.11 -20.51 4.18
C VAL A 34 -0.18 -21.80 4.99
N GLN A 35 0.92 -22.56 5.02
CA GLN A 35 1.05 -23.71 5.91
C GLN A 35 1.39 -23.24 7.32
N THR A 36 0.63 -23.72 8.31
CA THR A 36 0.91 -23.44 9.73
C THR A 36 1.89 -24.46 10.30
N VAL A 37 2.91 -23.98 11.01
CA VAL A 37 3.78 -24.78 11.89
C VAL A 37 3.72 -24.21 13.31
N ASP A 38 3.67 -25.05 14.33
CA ASP A 38 3.45 -24.70 15.74
C ASP A 38 4.74 -24.32 16.48
N TRP A 39 5.70 -23.69 15.78
CA TRP A 39 7.05 -23.42 16.29
C TRP A 39 7.16 -22.16 17.15
N ALA A 40 6.06 -21.44 17.37
CA ALA A 40 6.04 -20.21 18.14
C ALA A 40 4.82 -20.16 19.07
N PRO A 41 4.88 -19.36 20.16
CA PRO A 41 3.71 -19.11 20.99
C PRO A 41 2.53 -18.59 20.15
N ARG A 42 1.32 -18.93 20.58
CA ARG A 42 0.07 -18.58 19.88
C ARG A 42 -0.01 -17.10 19.48
N GLU A 43 0.32 -16.20 20.40
CA GLU A 43 0.25 -14.75 20.15
C GLU A 43 1.17 -14.32 19.01
N THR A 44 2.37 -14.91 18.92
CA THR A 44 3.33 -14.63 17.85
C THR A 44 2.82 -15.11 16.49
N ILE A 45 2.21 -16.31 16.45
CA ILE A 45 1.61 -16.86 15.22
C ILE A 45 0.46 -15.96 14.75
N LEU A 46 -0.45 -15.59 15.66
CA LEU A 46 -1.56 -14.70 15.33
C LEU A 46 -1.08 -13.33 14.85
N LYS A 47 0.00 -12.80 15.45
CA LYS A 47 0.61 -11.55 14.99
C LYS A 47 1.18 -11.68 13.58
N SER A 48 1.83 -12.80 13.27
CA SER A 48 2.31 -13.08 11.91
C SER A 48 1.16 -13.11 10.89
N TYR A 49 0.04 -13.76 11.22
CA TYR A 49 -1.15 -13.77 10.35
C TYR A 49 -1.77 -12.40 10.17
N GLU A 50 -1.81 -11.60 11.23
CA GLU A 50 -2.25 -10.20 11.13
C GLU A 50 -1.36 -9.41 10.17
N LEU A 51 -0.03 -9.56 10.26
CA LEU A 51 0.91 -8.86 9.40
C LEU A 51 0.76 -9.30 7.94
N ILE A 52 0.62 -10.59 7.68
CA ILE A 52 0.37 -11.14 6.34
C ILE A 52 -0.93 -10.57 5.76
N ALA A 53 -2.02 -10.60 6.53
CA ALA A 53 -3.32 -10.13 6.07
C ALA A 53 -3.35 -8.61 5.80
N ARG A 54 -2.72 -7.80 6.65
CA ARG A 54 -2.76 -6.34 6.55
C ARG A 54 -1.76 -5.75 5.56
N TYR A 55 -0.56 -6.33 5.45
CA TYR A 55 0.55 -5.69 4.74
C TYR A 55 1.01 -6.47 3.50
N VAL A 56 0.88 -7.80 3.49
CA VAL A 56 1.37 -8.64 2.39
C VAL A 56 0.29 -8.86 1.34
N MET A 57 -0.84 -9.44 1.73
CA MET A 57 -1.89 -9.87 0.78
C MET A 57 -2.49 -8.75 -0.09
N PRO A 58 -2.67 -7.50 0.40
CA PRO A 58 -3.20 -6.43 -0.43
C PRO A 58 -2.36 -6.12 -1.68
N GLN A 59 -1.05 -6.36 -1.62
CA GLN A 59 -0.13 -6.18 -2.76
C GLN A 59 -0.43 -7.13 -3.92
N PHE A 60 -1.00 -8.29 -3.64
CA PHE A 60 -1.29 -9.33 -4.63
C PHE A 60 -2.76 -9.37 -5.07
N GLN A 61 -3.67 -8.85 -4.24
CA GLN A 61 -5.12 -8.90 -4.47
C GLN A 61 -5.66 -7.71 -5.27
N GLY A 62 -4.81 -6.71 -5.55
CA GLY A 62 -5.19 -5.53 -6.32
C GLY A 62 -5.96 -4.46 -5.54
N SER A 63 -6.23 -4.68 -4.24
CA SER A 63 -6.99 -3.75 -3.39
C SER A 63 -6.27 -2.41 -3.15
N VAL A 64 -4.93 -2.38 -3.21
CA VAL A 64 -4.13 -1.15 -3.04
C VAL A 64 -3.84 -0.40 -4.34
N ARG A 65 -3.98 -1.06 -5.50
CA ARG A 65 -3.54 -0.49 -6.80
C ARG A 65 -4.19 0.87 -7.11
N SER A 66 -5.49 0.99 -6.89
CA SER A 66 -6.23 2.24 -7.15
C SER A 66 -5.82 3.35 -6.18
N ILE A 67 -5.59 3.01 -4.91
CA ILE A 67 -5.18 3.96 -3.86
C ILE A 67 -3.78 4.50 -4.17
N GLU A 68 -2.85 3.62 -4.54
CA GLU A 68 -1.49 4.00 -4.92
C GLU A 68 -1.48 4.88 -6.18
N ALA A 69 -2.24 4.50 -7.21
CA ALA A 69 -2.36 5.29 -8.42
C ALA A 69 -2.94 6.69 -8.15
N SER A 70 -3.97 6.79 -7.31
CA SER A 70 -4.57 8.06 -6.90
C SER A 70 -3.58 8.93 -6.13
N ASN A 71 -2.87 8.34 -5.16
CA ASN A 71 -1.84 9.04 -4.40
C ASN A 71 -0.72 9.56 -5.31
N GLN A 72 -0.25 8.74 -6.25
CA GLN A 72 0.78 9.14 -7.20
C GLN A 72 0.29 10.28 -8.10
N TRP A 73 -0.93 10.17 -8.64
CA TRP A 73 -1.53 11.21 -9.48
C TRP A 73 -1.58 12.57 -8.76
N ALA A 74 -1.92 12.55 -7.47
CA ALA A 74 -1.99 13.75 -6.64
C ALA A 74 -0.59 14.32 -6.36
N LYS A 75 0.39 13.46 -6.04
CA LYS A 75 1.79 13.86 -5.86
C LYS A 75 2.36 14.53 -7.10
N ASP A 76 2.14 13.95 -8.27
CA ASP A 76 2.65 14.47 -9.55
C ASP A 76 2.04 15.83 -9.92
N ARG A 77 0.86 16.17 -9.38
CA ARG A 77 0.13 17.40 -9.67
C ARG A 77 0.16 18.40 -8.51
N MET A 78 0.93 18.13 -7.47
CA MET A 78 0.97 18.93 -6.25
C MET A 78 1.14 20.42 -6.55
N GLU A 79 2.06 20.79 -7.44
CA GLU A 79 2.31 22.19 -7.79
C GLU A 79 1.07 22.89 -8.39
N SER A 80 0.44 22.26 -9.38
CA SER A 80 -0.76 22.81 -10.02
C SER A 80 -1.94 22.89 -9.04
N LEU A 81 -2.10 21.86 -8.19
CA LEU A 81 -3.13 21.85 -7.16
C LEU A 81 -2.92 22.96 -6.13
N LEU A 82 -1.66 23.22 -5.73
CA LEU A 82 -1.31 24.31 -4.83
C LEU A 82 -1.52 25.68 -5.47
N ALA A 83 -1.14 25.86 -6.73
CA ALA A 83 -1.38 27.09 -7.47
C ALA A 83 -2.89 27.38 -7.59
N GLY A 84 -3.69 26.36 -7.91
CA GLY A 84 -5.15 26.46 -7.94
C GLY A 84 -5.75 26.84 -6.59
N ARG A 85 -5.22 26.27 -5.50
CA ARG A 85 -5.61 26.62 -4.12
C ARG A 85 -5.36 28.09 -3.81
N VAL A 86 -4.15 28.59 -4.12
CA VAL A 86 -3.80 30.00 -3.87
C VAL A 86 -4.75 30.92 -4.63
N LYS A 87 -4.95 30.66 -5.92
CA LYS A 87 -5.87 31.43 -6.77
C LYS A 87 -7.29 31.44 -6.21
N GLY A 88 -7.80 30.29 -5.77
CA GLY A 88 -9.14 30.19 -5.17
C GLY A 88 -9.30 31.03 -3.91
N ILE A 89 -8.27 31.08 -3.05
CA ILE A 89 -8.27 31.94 -1.86
C ILE A 89 -8.28 33.42 -2.24
N GLU A 90 -7.50 33.81 -3.24
CA GLU A 90 -7.45 35.19 -3.72
C GLU A 90 -8.80 35.64 -4.30
N THR A 91 -9.43 34.82 -5.14
CA THR A 91 -10.76 35.10 -5.68
C THR A 91 -11.79 35.27 -4.55
N ALA A 92 -11.84 34.33 -3.60
CA ALA A 92 -12.78 34.40 -2.48
C ALA A 92 -12.58 35.66 -1.61
N LYS A 93 -11.33 36.11 -1.43
CA LYS A 93 -11.04 37.36 -0.72
C LYS A 93 -11.56 38.59 -1.48
N SER A 94 -11.36 38.63 -2.78
CA SER A 94 -11.85 39.71 -3.64
C SER A 94 -13.37 39.79 -3.63
N ASP A 95 -14.05 38.65 -3.82
CA ASP A 95 -15.52 38.57 -3.85
C ASP A 95 -16.13 39.09 -2.54
N TYR A 96 -15.56 38.71 -1.39
CA TYR A 96 -16.01 39.18 -0.07
C TYR A 96 -15.78 40.69 0.13
N ALA A 97 -14.67 41.22 -0.37
CA ALA A 97 -14.38 42.64 -0.29
C ALA A 97 -15.34 43.47 -1.16
N GLU A 98 -15.77 42.94 -2.30
CA GLU A 98 -16.78 43.58 -3.17
C GLU A 98 -18.18 43.52 -2.54
N SER A 99 -18.58 42.39 -1.96
CA SER A 99 -19.89 42.26 -1.29
C SER A 99 -20.07 43.14 -0.05
N LYS A 100 -18.99 43.76 0.44
CA LYS A 100 -18.99 44.70 1.58
C LYS A 100 -19.08 46.17 1.16
N LYS A 101 -18.98 46.47 -0.13
CA LYS A 101 -19.08 47.83 -0.69
C LYS A 101 -20.50 48.22 -1.11
N GLU A 102 -21.41 47.25 -1.22
CA GLU A 102 -22.86 47.43 -1.32
C GLU A 102 -23.50 47.54 0.08
#